data_AF-A0A6N2ZJV7-F1
#
_entry.id   AF-A0A6N2ZJV7-F1
#
_cell.length_a   1.000
_cell.length_b   1.000
_cell.length_c   1.000
_cell.angle_alpha   90.00
_cell.angle_beta   90.00
_cell.angle_gamma   90.00
#
_symmetry.space_group_name_H-M   'P 1'
#
loop_
_entity.id
_entity.type
_entity.pdbx_description
1 polymer ?
#
loop_
_entity_poly.entity_id
_entity_poly.type
_entity_poly.pdbx_seq_one_letter_code
_entity_poly.pdbx_strand_id
1 'polypeptide(L)'
;MKKRYVSLIIVAIIQIMILVSCSNSSGINSKTENKIKETIDLVLSYEKGYDETMKKHISEKNFYVCNYKEFYSLYIGEVTLEEYDSEIVDIKEEDGKFKVYMLLNIKARSLEVHEDESGEGSDEAIGENIPIEVIVKEKEKELYIEGLTEYESLEKAKELNEGFK
;
A
#
# COMPACT_ATOMS: atom_id res chain seq x y z
N MET A 1 28.14 -18.13 11.20
CA MET A 1 26.92 -18.05 12.02
C MET A 1 25.77 -17.59 11.11
N LYS A 2 24.57 -18.16 11.28
CA LYS A 2 23.43 -17.95 10.37
C LYS A 2 22.87 -16.53 10.58
N LYS A 3 22.88 -15.72 9.51
CA LYS A 3 22.14 -14.46 9.42
C LYS A 3 20.68 -14.75 9.81
N ARG A 4 20.20 -14.12 10.88
CA ARG A 4 18.79 -14.20 11.25
C ARG A 4 18.11 -12.99 10.64
N TYR A 5 17.68 -13.15 9.39
CA TYR A 5 16.67 -12.29 8.81
C TYR A 5 15.40 -12.52 9.62
N VAL A 6 15.02 -11.56 10.45
CA VAL A 6 13.68 -11.55 11.03
C VAL A 6 12.76 -11.12 9.89
N SER A 7 12.36 -12.08 9.05
CA SER A 7 11.29 -11.90 8.09
C SER A 7 9.99 -11.84 8.88
N LEU A 8 9.69 -10.66 9.42
CA LEU A 8 8.41 -10.35 10.02
C LEU A 8 7.44 -10.11 8.87
N ILE A 9 6.86 -11.19 8.34
CA ILE A 9 5.66 -11.12 7.49
C ILE A 9 4.52 -10.68 8.41
N ILE A 10 4.34 -9.36 8.57
CA ILE A 10 3.25 -8.78 9.37
C ILE A 10 2.02 -8.70 8.48
N VAL A 11 1.20 -9.75 8.56
CA VAL A 11 -0.08 -9.86 7.86
C VAL A 11 -1.11 -8.95 8.55
N ALA A 12 -1.21 -7.69 8.12
CA ALA A 12 -2.27 -6.78 8.55
C ALA A 12 -3.54 -7.01 7.70
N ILE A 13 -4.34 -8.02 8.05
CA ILE A 13 -5.66 -8.24 7.41
C ILE A 13 -6.63 -7.15 7.91
N ILE A 14 -6.68 -6.02 7.21
CA ILE A 14 -7.81 -5.07 7.32
C ILE A 14 -8.86 -5.51 6.29
N GLN A 15 -9.68 -6.50 6.67
CA GLN A 15 -10.82 -6.90 5.85
C GLN A 15 -12.01 -5.96 6.11
N ILE A 16 -12.27 -5.04 5.18
CA ILE A 16 -13.60 -4.42 5.05
C ILE A 16 -14.33 -5.21 3.97
N MET A 17 -15.19 -6.17 4.38
CA MET A 17 -16.04 -6.91 3.46
C MET A 17 -17.02 -5.96 2.78
N ILE A 18 -16.85 -5.72 1.48
CA ILE A 18 -17.91 -5.21 0.61
C ILE A 18 -18.22 -6.30 -0.40
N LEU A 19 -19.30 -7.04 -0.13
CA LEU A 19 -19.98 -7.86 -1.12
C LEU A 19 -20.44 -6.92 -2.27
N VAL A 20 -20.26 -7.36 -3.53
CA VAL A 20 -21.28 -7.55 -4.59
C VAL A 20 -20.68 -7.28 -6.00
N SER A 21 -21.09 -8.17 -6.91
CA SER A 21 -21.47 -7.93 -8.31
C SER A 21 -20.42 -7.90 -9.43
N CYS A 22 -20.55 -8.88 -10.32
CA CYS A 22 -19.91 -8.93 -11.63
C CYS A 22 -20.32 -7.71 -12.48
N SER A 23 -19.36 -6.93 -12.94
CA SER A 23 -19.60 -5.85 -13.92
C SER A 23 -18.56 -5.84 -15.05
N ASN A 24 -19.05 -5.47 -16.23
CA ASN A 24 -18.40 -5.57 -17.53
C ASN A 24 -17.16 -4.66 -17.65
N SER A 25 -16.05 -5.21 -18.16
CA SER A 25 -14.80 -4.50 -18.40
C SER A 25 -14.87 -3.59 -19.64
N SER A 26 -15.24 -2.32 -19.47
CA SER A 26 -14.83 -1.28 -20.41
C SER A 26 -13.39 -0.86 -20.06
N GLY A 27 -12.45 -1.05 -20.99
CA GLY A 27 -11.03 -0.75 -20.74
C GLY A 27 -10.80 0.70 -20.31
N ILE A 28 -10.04 0.88 -19.23
CA ILE A 28 -9.64 2.19 -18.71
C ILE A 28 -8.57 2.79 -19.63
N ASN A 29 -8.62 4.10 -19.86
CA ASN A 29 -7.60 4.76 -20.68
C ASN A 29 -6.33 5.03 -19.85
N SER A 30 -5.17 5.03 -20.52
CA SER A 30 -3.84 5.18 -19.89
C SER A 30 -3.67 6.47 -19.09
N LYS A 31 -4.34 7.57 -19.48
CA LYS A 31 -4.30 8.83 -18.72
C LYS A 31 -4.98 8.70 -17.36
N THR A 32 -6.06 7.94 -17.30
CA THR A 32 -6.82 7.70 -16.06
C THR A 32 -6.06 6.74 -15.17
N GLU A 33 -5.51 5.67 -15.74
CA GLU A 33 -4.61 4.74 -15.07
C GLU A 33 -3.42 5.44 -14.41
N ASN A 34 -2.72 6.31 -15.15
CA ASN A 34 -1.58 7.07 -14.61
C ASN A 34 -1.98 7.95 -13.43
N LYS A 35 -3.12 8.66 -13.54
CA LYS A 35 -3.62 9.51 -12.43
C LYS A 35 -3.97 8.70 -11.19
N ILE A 36 -4.58 7.52 -11.38
CA ILE A 36 -4.89 6.59 -10.31
C ILE A 36 -3.60 6.16 -9.63
N LYS A 37 -2.61 5.71 -10.42
CA LYS A 37 -1.30 5.30 -9.91
C LYS A 37 -0.64 6.40 -9.10
N GLU A 38 -0.53 7.60 -9.68
CA GLU A 38 0.10 8.77 -9.05
C GLU A 38 -0.59 9.13 -7.73
N THR A 39 -1.92 9.03 -7.66
CA THR A 39 -2.67 9.32 -6.43
C THR A 39 -2.41 8.27 -5.36
N ILE A 40 -2.38 6.98 -5.73
CA ILE A 40 -2.08 5.90 -4.80
C ILE A 40 -0.66 6.06 -4.28
N ASP A 41 0.31 6.20 -5.18
CA ASP A 41 1.72 6.36 -4.82
C ASP A 41 1.95 7.55 -3.90
N LEU A 42 1.30 8.68 -4.20
CA LEU A 42 1.35 9.87 -3.37
C LEU A 42 0.92 9.57 -1.94
N VAL A 43 -0.18 8.84 -1.73
CA VAL A 43 -0.71 8.55 -0.40
C VAL A 43 0.14 7.51 0.33
N LEU A 44 0.52 6.42 -0.35
CA LEU A 44 1.24 5.29 0.28
C LEU A 44 2.68 5.65 0.66
N SER A 45 3.31 6.57 -0.06
CA SER A 45 4.70 6.99 0.15
C SER A 45 4.86 8.40 0.71
N TYR A 46 3.76 9.07 1.09
CA TYR A 46 3.82 10.46 1.59
C TYR A 46 4.75 10.58 2.80
N GLU A 47 5.78 11.41 2.70
CA GLU A 47 6.81 11.52 3.73
C GLU A 47 6.38 12.35 4.96
N LYS A 48 5.38 13.21 4.78
CA LYS A 48 4.85 14.05 5.85
C LYS A 48 3.65 13.36 6.51
N GLY A 49 3.30 13.79 7.71
CA GLY A 49 2.06 13.37 8.35
C GLY A 49 0.81 13.89 7.62
N TYR A 50 -0.36 13.50 8.13
CA TYR A 50 -1.65 13.89 7.56
C TYR A 50 -1.86 15.42 7.52
N ASP A 51 -2.00 15.98 6.32
CA ASP A 51 -2.10 17.43 6.09
C ASP A 51 -3.22 17.80 5.08
N GLU A 52 -3.29 19.09 4.68
CA GLU A 52 -4.27 19.57 3.69
C GLU A 52 -4.14 18.92 2.30
N THR A 53 -2.96 18.37 1.97
CA THR A 53 -2.77 17.60 0.75
C THR A 53 -3.47 16.25 0.89
N MET A 54 -3.21 15.52 1.97
CA MET A 54 -3.77 14.19 2.20
C MET A 54 -5.28 14.19 2.41
N LYS A 55 -5.83 15.26 3.01
CA LYS A 55 -7.29 15.43 3.20
C LYS A 55 -8.11 15.28 1.92
N LYS A 56 -7.54 15.63 0.76
CA LYS A 56 -8.19 15.53 -0.54
C LYS A 56 -8.26 14.10 -1.07
N HIS A 57 -7.37 13.24 -0.62
CA HIS A 57 -7.14 11.91 -1.21
C HIS A 57 -7.45 10.76 -0.26
N ILE A 58 -7.48 10.97 1.05
CA ILE A 58 -7.73 9.90 2.02
C ILE A 58 -8.24 10.45 3.36
N SER A 59 -8.96 9.62 4.13
CA SER A 59 -9.34 9.99 5.50
C SER A 59 -8.13 9.86 6.42
N GLU A 60 -8.07 10.66 7.49
CA GLU A 60 -6.99 10.60 8.49
C GLU A 60 -6.81 9.18 9.04
N LYS A 61 -7.92 8.53 9.39
CA LYS A 61 -7.92 7.16 9.90
C LYS A 61 -7.27 6.18 8.91
N ASN A 62 -7.62 6.29 7.63
CA ASN A 62 -7.07 5.39 6.62
C ASN A 62 -5.62 5.74 6.29
N PHE A 63 -5.24 7.02 6.36
CA PHE A 63 -3.87 7.46 6.11
C PHE A 63 -2.86 6.73 7.00
N TYR A 64 -3.11 6.69 8.32
CA TYR A 64 -2.18 6.05 9.28
C TYR A 64 -2.06 4.53 9.16
N VAL A 65 -2.93 3.87 8.39
CA VAL A 65 -2.84 2.43 8.13
C VAL A 65 -2.41 2.08 6.70
N CYS A 66 -2.53 3.03 5.76
CA CYS A 66 -2.16 2.82 4.36
C CYS A 66 -0.78 3.41 4.02
N ASN A 67 -0.40 4.51 4.68
CA ASN A 67 0.91 5.13 4.44
C ASN A 67 2.01 4.27 5.07
N TYR A 68 2.98 3.81 4.27
CA TYR A 68 3.98 2.86 4.74
C TYR A 68 4.97 3.48 5.73
N LYS A 69 5.26 4.78 5.63
CA LYS A 69 6.08 5.46 6.63
C LYS A 69 5.38 5.43 7.99
N GLU A 70 4.13 5.85 8.04
CA GLU A 70 3.33 5.84 9.27
C GLU A 70 3.15 4.42 9.81
N PHE A 71 2.79 3.47 8.95
CA PHE A 71 2.56 2.08 9.33
C PHE A 71 3.82 1.42 9.90
N TYR A 72 4.97 1.50 9.21
CA TYR A 72 6.21 0.91 9.72
C TYR A 72 6.72 1.63 10.96
N SER A 73 6.43 2.92 11.11
CA SER A 73 6.83 3.67 12.31
C SER A 73 6.21 3.12 13.60
N LEU A 74 5.06 2.43 13.51
CA LEU A 74 4.44 1.75 14.63
C LEU A 74 5.24 0.55 15.15
N TYR A 75 6.10 -0.04 14.31
CA TYR A 75 6.81 -1.29 14.63
C TYR A 75 8.30 -1.09 14.88
N ILE A 76 8.93 -0.18 14.14
CA ILE A 76 10.40 0.00 14.17
C ILE A 76 10.84 1.43 14.52
N GLY A 77 9.94 2.25 15.08
CA GLY A 77 10.24 3.65 15.40
C GLY A 77 10.24 4.53 14.15
N GLU A 78 10.60 5.81 14.27
CA GLU A 78 10.53 6.74 13.13
C GLU A 78 11.30 6.22 11.92
N VAL A 79 10.65 6.08 10.76
CA VAL A 79 11.27 5.51 9.56
C VAL A 79 11.45 6.52 8.43
N THR A 80 12.39 6.21 7.54
CA THR A 80 12.46 6.76 6.19
C THR A 80 12.25 5.65 5.16
N LEU A 81 11.48 5.93 4.11
CA LEU A 81 11.35 5.04 2.95
C LEU A 81 12.58 5.24 2.06
N GLU A 82 13.44 4.23 1.95
CA GLU A 82 14.62 4.26 1.07
C GLU A 82 14.25 3.86 -0.36
N GLU A 83 13.32 2.92 -0.51
CA GLU A 83 12.83 2.46 -1.81
C GLU A 83 11.30 2.35 -1.77
N TYR A 84 10.67 2.85 -2.83
CA TYR A 84 9.25 2.67 -3.12
C TYR A 84 9.11 2.55 -4.63
N ASP A 85 8.69 1.39 -5.09
CA ASP A 85 8.35 1.12 -6.48
C ASP A 85 7.01 0.41 -6.53
N SER A 86 6.22 0.73 -7.56
CA SER A 86 4.86 0.21 -7.68
C SER A 86 4.48 -0.05 -9.13
N GLU A 87 3.82 -1.17 -9.35
CA GLU A 87 3.31 -1.61 -10.65
C GLU A 87 1.82 -1.88 -10.56
N ILE A 88 1.04 -1.36 -11.52
CA ILE A 88 -0.37 -1.74 -11.67
C ILE A 88 -0.43 -3.05 -12.43
N VAL A 89 -1.08 -4.04 -11.81
CA VAL A 89 -1.37 -5.34 -12.42
C VAL A 89 -2.66 -5.25 -13.23
N ASP A 90 -3.71 -4.70 -12.63
CA ASP A 90 -5.02 -4.54 -13.27
C ASP A 90 -5.83 -3.41 -12.63
N ILE A 91 -6.79 -2.87 -13.37
CA ILE A 91 -7.80 -1.94 -12.85
C ILE A 91 -9.19 -2.34 -13.34
N LYS A 92 -10.11 -2.48 -12.40
CA LYS A 92 -11.54 -2.73 -12.68
C LYS A 92 -12.37 -1.54 -12.23
N GLU A 93 -13.25 -1.07 -13.10
CA GLU A 93 -14.26 -0.07 -12.74
C GLU A 93 -15.59 -0.76 -12.39
N GLU A 94 -16.05 -0.58 -11.16
CA GLU A 94 -17.28 -1.17 -10.64
C GLU A 94 -18.02 -0.14 -9.76
N ASP A 95 -19.30 0.08 -10.03
CA ASP A 95 -20.17 0.98 -9.27
C ASP A 95 -19.60 2.41 -9.05
N GLY A 96 -18.93 2.96 -10.08
CA GLY A 96 -18.32 4.29 -10.01
C GLY A 96 -17.05 4.36 -9.16
N LYS A 97 -16.44 3.22 -8.87
CA LYS A 97 -15.16 3.09 -8.17
C LYS A 97 -14.18 2.29 -9.01
N PHE A 98 -12.90 2.57 -8.81
CA PHE A 98 -11.80 1.79 -9.34
C PHE A 98 -11.28 0.84 -8.26
N LYS A 99 -11.27 -0.46 -8.56
CA LYS A 99 -10.49 -1.46 -7.84
C LYS A 99 -9.17 -1.64 -8.56
N VAL A 100 -8.09 -1.26 -7.89
CA VAL A 100 -6.75 -1.19 -8.46
C VAL A 100 -5.90 -2.26 -7.80
N TYR A 101 -5.35 -3.16 -8.59
CA TYR A 101 -4.51 -4.27 -8.13
C TYR A 101 -3.07 -3.92 -8.46
N MET A 102 -2.21 -3.88 -7.43
CA MET A 102 -0.83 -3.42 -7.59
C MET A 102 0.16 -4.35 -6.89
N LEU A 103 1.39 -4.32 -7.37
CA LEU A 103 2.54 -4.90 -6.69
C LEU A 103 3.46 -3.78 -6.23
N LEU A 104 3.92 -3.87 -4.98
CA LEU A 104 4.84 -2.92 -4.39
C LEU A 104 6.17 -3.57 -4.04
N ASN A 105 7.25 -2.84 -4.25
CA ASN A 105 8.56 -3.10 -3.66
C ASN A 105 8.90 -1.93 -2.75
N ILE A 106 9.13 -2.21 -1.47
CA ILE A 106 9.36 -1.19 -0.46
C ILE A 106 10.53 -1.57 0.42
N LYS A 107 11.39 -0.59 0.67
CA LYS A 107 12.42 -0.66 1.70
C LYS A 107 12.27 0.54 2.64
N ALA A 108 12.07 0.28 3.92
CA ALA A 108 12.05 1.27 4.97
C ALA A 108 13.16 1.00 5.98
N ARG A 109 13.72 2.07 6.53
CA ARG A 109 14.77 2.01 7.54
C ARG A 109 14.41 2.90 8.71
N SER A 110 14.57 2.39 9.93
CA SER A 110 14.47 3.20 11.14
C SER A 110 15.56 4.28 11.21
N LEU A 111 15.19 5.47 11.66
CA LEU A 111 16.11 6.57 11.95
C LEU A 111 16.84 6.36 13.27
N GLU A 112 16.24 5.63 14.21
CA GLU A 112 16.87 5.29 15.48
C GLU A 112 17.34 3.83 15.43
N VAL A 113 18.66 3.65 15.41
CA VAL A 113 19.26 2.33 15.55
C VAL A 113 19.33 1.99 17.03
N HIS A 114 18.56 1.00 17.47
CA HIS A 114 18.80 0.37 18.76
C HIS A 114 20.02 -0.55 18.62
N GLU A 115 21.18 -0.07 19.09
CA GLU A 115 22.36 -0.91 19.24
C GLU A 115 22.07 -2.01 20.27
N ASP A 116 22.16 -3.27 19.85
CA ASP A 116 22.30 -4.37 20.78
C ASP A 116 23.71 -4.35 21.42
N GLU A 117 23.97 -5.18 22.44
CA GLU A 117 25.30 -5.26 23.10
C GLU A 117 26.46 -5.62 22.13
N SER A 118 26.14 -5.88 20.86
CA SER A 118 27.03 -6.21 19.75
C SER A 118 27.41 -5.00 18.87
N GLY A 119 26.69 -3.88 18.96
CA GLY A 119 26.92 -2.68 18.13
C GLY A 119 26.48 -2.81 16.67
N GLU A 120 25.63 -3.78 16.31
CA GLU A 120 25.12 -3.98 14.94
C GLU A 120 23.57 -4.07 14.95
N GLY A 121 22.90 -2.92 15.09
CA GLY A 121 21.47 -2.80 14.88
C GLY A 121 21.15 -2.11 13.54
N SER A 122 20.18 -2.62 12.80
CA SER A 122 19.51 -1.86 11.74
C SER A 122 18.11 -2.44 11.61
N ASP A 123 17.12 -1.71 12.10
CA ASP A 123 15.72 -2.09 11.97
C ASP A 123 15.24 -1.66 10.57
N GLU A 124 15.39 -2.57 9.60
CA GLU A 124 14.88 -2.42 8.23
C GLU A 124 13.59 -3.24 8.05
N ALA A 125 12.63 -2.67 7.33
CA ALA A 125 11.47 -3.38 6.80
C ALA A 125 11.60 -3.46 5.27
N ILE A 126 11.65 -4.68 4.74
CA ILE A 126 11.77 -4.94 3.30
C ILE A 126 10.56 -5.77 2.87
N GLY A 127 9.87 -5.29 1.84
CA GLY A 127 8.79 -6.00 1.18
C GLY A 127 9.01 -6.05 -0.32
N GLU A 128 8.93 -7.25 -0.89
CA GLU A 128 9.12 -7.50 -2.32
C GLU A 128 7.85 -8.13 -2.89
N ASN A 129 7.36 -7.60 -4.02
CA ASN A 129 6.13 -8.03 -4.67
C ASN A 129 4.91 -8.08 -3.73
N ILE A 130 4.80 -7.08 -2.85
CA ILE A 130 3.67 -6.96 -1.93
C ILE A 130 2.40 -6.71 -2.76
N PRO A 131 1.41 -7.62 -2.75
CA PRO A 131 0.18 -7.44 -3.50
C PRO A 131 -0.79 -6.58 -2.70
N ILE A 132 -1.28 -5.51 -3.30
CA ILE A 132 -2.29 -4.64 -2.69
C ILE A 132 -3.49 -4.44 -3.61
N GLU A 133 -4.67 -4.39 -3.02
CA GLU A 133 -5.91 -3.94 -3.66
C GLU A 133 -6.30 -2.58 -3.07
N VAL A 134 -6.49 -1.58 -3.92
CA VAL A 134 -6.88 -0.23 -3.52
C VAL A 134 -8.23 0.11 -4.12
N ILE A 135 -9.14 0.59 -3.29
CA ILE A 135 -10.44 1.10 -3.72
C ILE A 135 -10.36 2.61 -3.83
N VAL A 136 -10.44 3.12 -5.06
CA VAL A 136 -10.38 4.54 -5.39
C VAL A 136 -11.72 4.99 -5.94
N LYS A 137 -12.21 6.16 -5.53
CA LYS A 137 -13.37 6.81 -6.13
C LYS A 137 -13.05 8.25 -6.50
N GLU A 138 -13.80 8.81 -7.44
CA GLU A 138 -13.77 10.25 -7.66
C GLU A 138 -14.64 10.95 -6.61
N LYS A 139 -14.08 11.95 -5.92
CA LYS A 139 -14.77 12.81 -4.96
C LYS A 139 -14.34 14.25 -5.22
N GLU A 140 -15.30 15.13 -5.49
CA GLU A 140 -15.02 16.57 -5.69
C GLU A 140 -13.96 16.85 -6.77
N LYS A 141 -13.92 16.02 -7.83
CA LYS A 141 -12.94 16.04 -8.94
C LYS A 141 -11.52 15.57 -8.58
N GLU A 142 -11.33 15.07 -7.36
CA GLU A 142 -10.09 14.45 -6.91
C GLU A 142 -10.28 12.93 -6.77
N LEU A 143 -9.21 12.16 -6.92
CA LEU A 143 -9.22 10.74 -6.63
C LEU A 143 -9.03 10.52 -5.12
N TYR A 144 -9.88 9.68 -4.54
CA TYR A 144 -9.98 9.45 -3.11
C TYR A 144 -9.91 7.95 -2.79
N ILE A 145 -8.97 7.56 -1.95
CA ILE A 145 -8.77 6.20 -1.46
C ILE A 145 -9.76 5.92 -0.32
N GLU A 146 -10.66 4.98 -0.55
CA GLU A 146 -11.62 4.52 0.45
C GLU A 146 -11.10 3.37 1.30
N GLY A 147 -10.19 2.56 0.74
CA GLY A 147 -9.62 1.42 1.44
C GLY A 147 -8.44 0.80 0.68
N LEU A 148 -7.64 0.07 1.43
CA LEU A 148 -6.51 -0.70 0.96
C LEU A 148 -6.53 -2.06 1.66
N THR A 149 -6.28 -3.12 0.89
CA THR A 149 -6.07 -4.47 1.41
C THR A 149 -4.70 -4.94 0.95
N GLU A 150 -3.82 -5.24 1.90
CA GLU A 150 -2.56 -5.92 1.63
C GLU A 150 -2.74 -7.43 1.79
N TYR A 151 -2.24 -8.19 0.83
CA TYR A 151 -2.29 -9.65 0.83
C TYR A 151 -0.97 -10.21 1.36
N GLU A 152 -1.03 -11.32 2.08
CA GLU A 152 0.15 -11.97 2.67
C GLU A 152 1.20 -12.40 1.64
N SER A 153 0.78 -12.77 0.43
CA SER A 153 1.67 -13.10 -0.68
C SER A 153 0.97 -12.97 -2.02
N LEU A 154 1.74 -12.83 -3.10
CA LEU A 154 1.20 -12.80 -4.46
C LEU A 154 0.45 -14.08 -4.82
N GLU A 155 0.89 -15.23 -4.31
CA GLU A 155 0.20 -16.50 -4.50
C GLU A 155 -1.19 -16.45 -3.86
N LYS A 156 -1.30 -15.99 -2.61
CA LYS A 156 -2.59 -15.83 -1.92
C LYS A 156 -3.47 -14.78 -2.59
N ALA A 157 -2.90 -13.68 -3.06
CA ALA A 157 -3.62 -12.65 -3.81
C ALA A 157 -4.23 -13.24 -5.10
N LYS A 158 -3.45 -14.02 -5.85
CA LYS A 158 -3.91 -14.74 -7.04
C LYS A 158 -4.99 -15.77 -6.71
N GLU A 159 -4.90 -16.47 -5.59
CA GLU A 159 -5.94 -17.43 -5.20
C GLU A 159 -7.28 -16.76 -4.86
N LEU A 160 -7.22 -15.61 -4.16
CA LEU A 160 -8.39 -14.93 -3.61
C LEU A 160 -9.04 -13.93 -4.58
N ASN A 161 -8.26 -13.36 -5.50
CA ASN A 161 -8.74 -12.27 -6.34
C ASN A 161 -8.26 -12.39 -7.80
N GLU A 162 -9.23 -12.43 -8.73
CA GLU A 162 -9.00 -12.48 -10.17
C GLU A 162 -8.25 -11.24 -10.71
N GLY A 163 -8.19 -10.13 -9.98
CA GLY A 163 -7.42 -8.94 -10.37
C GLY A 163 -5.90 -9.13 -10.36
N PHE A 164 -5.39 -10.20 -9.72
CA PHE A 164 -3.96 -10.52 -9.71
C PHE A 164 -3.59 -11.69 -10.64
N LYS A 165 -4.58 -12.31 -11.30
CA LYS A 165 -4.39 -13.51 -12.12
C LYS A 165 -3.92 -13.20 -13.54
#